data_AF-A0A812JLY9-F1
#
_entry.id   AF-A0A812JLY9-F1
#
_cell.length_a   1.000
_cell.length_b   1.000
_cell.length_c   1.000
_cell.angle_alpha   90.00
_cell.angle_beta   90.00
_cell.angle_gamma   90.00
#
_symmetry.space_group_name_H-M   'P 1'
#
loop_
_entity.id
_entity.type
_entity.pdbx_description
1 polymer ?
#
loop_
_entity_poly.entity_id
_entity_poly.type
_entity_poly.pdbx_seq_one_letter_code
_entity_poly.pdbx_strand_id
1 'polypeptide(L)'
;MCHILSLRRVAVGFLATVLLLQCVILYRLIPETEVVLITHAGSHSRAVCRAIEEVMRQGCRWRVKCPTAHCQMQRGMAIRERRAVAVDPRLFVLILRDPRDVVTPRVTSQGGQGDCPSKYQCAVQDIQAVVNWTEARHREHSEQPGSFVLLYEAVALQPRETLQALAGFLQMDPSVTDQQVSAWQSVTEHGAICQTTSYPSWIASYVNSVMQKGLSPDLWNHWASCSSKISWAPEPCPRKTQLEVHNESQHGDVCRFSASLGFTCPTLCGRRAEAPYCAAAGSDPCRAAALDVDWRKRLVPNTQTPGIISTFYEPSAKDDREPARKQTLAAWAHHWQQAGWRTRVLGLADAKKSPFYKQLLLRFRRIPLGENAEYEKMCYFRYLAMAEAGGGWMSDYDTLPLHFPASSDLPENGQFTVYQNHVPALMSGSQEEWRRISNQLSDSAVLLARKIPMPKLVSDMHAMLGLVDKSGSRNRSEDRVHAFEMVADAADYLRSLRLPEPEACDLFRFFRVAIHISHSSMDHGLALPPAEVETQRPRIMNETMVRFWKCVEADSSGSDLKLKS
;
A
#
# COMPACT_ATOMS: atom_id res chain seq x y z
N MET A 1 3.00 10.44 91.44
CA MET A 1 3.52 9.71 90.25
C MET A 1 2.41 9.06 89.40
N CYS A 2 1.37 8.43 89.96
CA CYS A 2 0.27 7.81 89.17
C CYS A 2 -0.55 8.78 88.28
N HIS A 3 -0.78 10.04 88.69
CA HIS A 3 -1.52 11.01 87.86
C HIS A 3 -0.76 11.49 86.61
N ILE A 4 0.57 11.51 86.65
CA ILE A 4 1.41 11.94 85.50
C ILE A 4 1.44 10.85 84.41
N LEU A 5 1.34 9.57 84.80
CA LEU A 5 1.25 8.45 83.85
C LEU A 5 -0.11 8.37 83.13
N SER A 6 -1.19 8.80 83.79
CA SER A 6 -2.54 8.86 83.18
C SER A 6 -2.63 9.95 82.11
N LEU A 7 -2.15 11.16 82.40
CA LEU A 7 -2.12 12.28 81.45
C LEU A 7 -1.25 11.98 80.21
N ARG A 8 -0.13 11.25 80.37
CA ARG A 8 0.69 10.81 79.23
C ARG A 8 -0.04 9.82 78.31
N ARG A 9 -0.84 8.90 78.86
CA ARG A 9 -1.61 7.95 78.03
C ARG A 9 -2.73 8.63 77.25
N VAL A 10 -3.42 9.60 77.85
CA VAL A 10 -4.47 10.38 77.18
C VAL A 10 -3.87 11.28 76.09
N ALA A 11 -2.73 11.92 76.36
CA ALA A 11 -2.04 12.75 75.37
C ALA A 11 -1.52 11.93 74.18
N VAL A 12 -0.95 10.74 74.41
CA VAL A 12 -0.51 9.83 73.32
C VAL A 12 -1.70 9.32 72.50
N GLY A 13 -2.82 8.98 73.16
CA GLY A 13 -4.04 8.56 72.46
C GLY A 13 -4.63 9.66 71.58
N PHE A 14 -4.70 10.91 72.09
CA PHE A 14 -5.19 12.07 71.35
C PHE A 14 -4.27 12.44 70.19
N LEU A 15 -2.94 12.44 70.39
CA LEU A 15 -1.99 12.70 69.31
C LEU A 15 -2.08 11.64 68.21
N ALA A 16 -2.24 10.37 68.58
CA ALA A 16 -2.45 9.28 67.62
C ALA A 16 -3.76 9.43 66.84
N THR A 17 -4.85 9.89 67.47
CA THR A 17 -6.12 10.14 66.77
C THR A 17 -6.04 11.35 65.86
N VAL A 18 -5.37 12.44 66.27
CA VAL A 18 -5.16 13.63 65.42
C VAL A 18 -4.26 13.28 64.23
N LEU A 19 -3.20 12.50 64.43
CA LEU A 19 -2.35 12.02 63.34
C LEU A 19 -3.11 11.08 62.39
N LEU A 20 -3.94 10.17 62.92
CA LEU A 20 -4.82 9.33 62.09
C LEU A 20 -5.83 10.17 61.31
N LEU A 21 -6.44 11.19 61.92
CA LEU A 21 -7.42 12.05 61.27
C LEU A 21 -6.75 12.95 60.22
N GLN A 22 -5.58 13.53 60.51
CA GLN A 22 -4.78 14.29 59.54
C GLN A 22 -4.33 13.39 58.39
N CYS A 23 -3.89 12.16 58.66
CA CYS A 23 -3.62 11.17 57.63
C CYS A 23 -4.87 10.90 56.79
N VAL A 24 -6.05 10.67 57.38
CA VAL A 24 -7.30 10.42 56.64
C VAL A 24 -7.76 11.63 55.82
N ILE A 25 -7.59 12.86 56.34
CA ILE A 25 -7.97 14.09 55.62
C ILE A 25 -7.00 14.36 54.48
N LEU A 26 -5.69 14.37 54.73
CA LEU A 26 -4.67 14.49 53.68
C LEU A 26 -4.84 13.40 52.62
N TYR A 27 -5.20 12.20 53.05
CA TYR A 27 -5.49 11.06 52.18
C TYR A 27 -6.73 11.26 51.31
N ARG A 28 -7.83 11.83 51.84
CA ARG A 28 -9.03 12.12 51.05
C ARG A 28 -8.82 13.25 50.04
N LEU A 29 -7.90 14.16 50.32
CA LEU A 29 -7.55 15.30 49.48
C LEU A 29 -6.63 14.94 48.29
N ILE A 30 -6.09 13.72 48.23
CA ILE A 30 -5.34 13.26 47.05
C ILE A 30 -6.33 13.01 45.90
N PRO A 31 -6.24 13.76 44.78
CA PRO A 31 -7.10 13.55 43.62
C PRO A 31 -6.85 12.18 43.02
N GLU A 32 -7.89 11.57 42.47
CA GLU A 32 -7.76 10.32 41.72
C GLU A 32 -6.97 10.59 40.44
N THR A 33 -5.86 9.87 40.26
CA THR A 33 -5.11 9.95 39.01
C THR A 33 -5.91 9.26 37.92
N GLU A 34 -6.37 10.02 36.94
CA GLU A 34 -7.03 9.47 35.76
C GLU A 34 -5.97 9.08 34.73
N VAL A 35 -6.05 7.85 34.21
CA VAL A 35 -5.14 7.34 33.17
C VAL A 35 -5.91 7.25 31.86
N VAL A 36 -5.47 7.98 30.84
CA VAL A 36 -6.09 7.91 29.51
C VAL A 36 -5.25 7.02 28.60
N LEU A 37 -5.85 5.92 28.15
CA LEU A 37 -5.23 4.96 27.24
C LEU A 37 -5.61 5.32 25.80
N ILE A 38 -4.64 5.75 24.99
CA ILE A 38 -4.87 6.15 23.59
C ILE A 38 -4.34 5.06 22.67
N THR A 39 -5.15 4.58 21.75
CA THR A 39 -4.74 3.52 20.81
C THR A 39 -5.50 3.61 19.49
N HIS A 40 -4.90 3.08 18.43
CA HIS A 40 -5.57 2.88 17.14
C HIS A 40 -6.84 2.06 17.30
N ALA A 41 -7.90 2.38 16.55
CA ALA A 41 -9.09 1.56 16.49
C ALA A 41 -8.85 0.24 15.72
N GLY A 42 -8.57 -0.85 16.43
CA GLY A 42 -8.40 -2.19 15.87
C GLY A 42 -9.01 -3.28 16.76
N SER A 43 -9.14 -4.50 16.23
CA SER A 43 -9.66 -5.68 16.96
C SER A 43 -8.86 -5.98 18.23
N HIS A 44 -7.53 -5.79 18.18
CA HIS A 44 -6.63 -6.09 19.29
C HIS A 44 -6.54 -5.00 20.35
N SER A 45 -6.79 -3.74 19.98
CA SER A 45 -6.62 -2.60 20.88
C SER A 45 -7.57 -2.67 22.08
N ARG A 46 -8.79 -3.21 21.90
CA ARG A 46 -9.73 -3.47 23.01
C ARG A 46 -9.23 -4.52 23.98
N ALA A 47 -8.53 -5.53 23.48
CA ALA A 47 -8.02 -6.60 24.33
C ALA A 47 -6.80 -6.10 25.12
N VAL A 48 -5.91 -5.34 24.48
CA VAL A 48 -4.75 -4.69 25.13
C VAL A 48 -5.23 -3.72 26.22
N CYS A 49 -6.20 -2.86 25.88
CA CYS A 49 -6.87 -1.97 26.82
C CYS A 49 -7.34 -2.69 28.08
N ARG A 50 -8.13 -3.76 27.91
CA ARG A 50 -8.65 -4.57 29.02
C ARG A 50 -7.53 -5.22 29.84
N ALA A 51 -6.43 -5.62 29.19
CA ALA A 51 -5.28 -6.18 29.88
C ALA A 51 -4.54 -5.13 30.73
N ILE A 52 -4.43 -3.87 30.27
CA ILE A 52 -3.89 -2.76 31.07
C ILE A 52 -4.80 -2.48 32.26
N GLU A 53 -6.11 -2.35 32.02
CA GLU A 53 -7.11 -2.13 33.08
C GLU A 53 -7.01 -3.21 34.17
N GLU A 54 -6.86 -4.48 33.78
CA GLU A 54 -6.73 -5.59 34.72
C GLU A 54 -5.41 -5.57 35.50
N VAL A 55 -4.29 -5.23 34.86
CA VAL A 55 -3.00 -5.04 35.56
C VAL A 55 -3.11 -3.91 36.58
N MET A 56 -3.71 -2.78 36.18
CA MET A 56 -3.95 -1.65 37.07
C MET A 56 -4.83 -2.03 38.26
N ARG A 57 -5.90 -2.80 38.02
CA ARG A 57 -6.80 -3.28 39.06
C ARG A 57 -6.10 -4.22 40.06
N GLN A 58 -5.24 -5.11 39.59
CA GLN A 58 -4.56 -6.11 40.42
C GLN A 58 -3.38 -5.54 41.23
N GLY A 59 -2.55 -4.68 40.62
CA GLY A 59 -1.39 -4.06 41.29
C GLY A 59 -1.76 -3.07 42.40
N CYS A 60 -3.06 -2.84 42.56
CA CYS A 60 -3.60 -1.82 43.43
C CYS A 60 -4.26 -2.38 44.70
N ARG A 61 -4.18 -3.70 44.93
CA ARG A 61 -4.79 -4.43 46.07
C ARG A 61 -4.46 -3.90 47.47
N TRP A 62 -3.43 -3.07 47.62
CA TRP A 62 -2.99 -2.51 48.91
C TRP A 62 -3.12 -0.98 49.02
N ARG A 63 -3.60 -0.29 47.98
CA ARG A 63 -3.89 1.16 48.01
C ARG A 63 -5.39 1.40 48.02
N VAL A 64 -5.85 2.41 48.78
CA VAL A 64 -7.30 2.67 48.95
C VAL A 64 -7.90 3.58 47.84
N LYS A 65 -7.10 4.07 46.88
CA LYS A 65 -7.56 4.68 45.62
C LYS A 65 -6.70 4.21 44.45
N CYS A 66 -7.32 3.62 43.43
CA CYS A 66 -6.65 3.13 42.23
C CYS A 66 -6.81 4.12 41.09
N PRO A 67 -5.80 4.28 40.23
CA PRO A 67 -5.99 5.07 39.02
C PRO A 67 -7.08 4.43 38.17
N THR A 68 -8.01 5.26 37.67
CA THR A 68 -9.07 4.79 36.78
C THR A 68 -8.58 4.94 35.34
N ALA A 69 -8.58 3.84 34.59
CA ALA A 69 -8.17 3.84 33.19
C ALA A 69 -9.38 4.09 32.27
N HIS A 70 -9.20 4.97 31.29
CA HIS A 70 -10.19 5.22 30.24
C HIS A 70 -9.58 4.94 28.87
N CYS A 71 -10.08 3.91 28.20
CA CYS A 71 -9.66 3.58 26.84
C CYS A 71 -10.35 4.45 25.78
N GLN A 72 -9.55 5.28 25.12
CA GLN A 72 -9.94 6.07 23.96
C GLN A 72 -9.39 5.42 22.69
N MET A 73 -10.28 4.73 21.98
CA MET A 73 -9.96 4.21 20.65
C MET A 73 -10.26 5.28 19.60
N GLN A 74 -9.23 5.73 18.89
CA GLN A 74 -9.38 6.74 17.85
C GLN A 74 -9.34 6.09 16.47
N ARG A 75 -10.28 6.46 15.60
CA ARG A 75 -10.23 6.11 14.17
C ARG A 75 -9.43 7.21 13.46
N GLY A 76 -8.37 6.85 12.76
CA GLY A 76 -7.41 7.77 12.15
C GLY A 76 -7.93 8.79 11.13
N MET A 77 -9.24 8.85 10.84
CA MET A 77 -9.81 9.75 9.81
C MET A 77 -10.62 10.95 10.33
N ALA A 78 -10.98 11.02 11.62
CA ALA A 78 -11.67 12.20 12.13
C ALA A 78 -11.51 12.35 13.64
N ILE A 79 -10.74 13.35 14.05
CA ILE A 79 -10.81 13.91 15.40
C ILE A 79 -11.50 15.27 15.27
N ARG A 80 -12.79 15.32 15.57
CA ARG A 80 -13.39 16.58 16.01
C ARG A 80 -12.86 16.82 17.42
N GLU A 81 -11.96 17.78 17.56
CA GLU A 81 -11.49 18.28 18.85
C GLU A 81 -12.70 18.60 19.74
N ARG A 82 -12.94 17.78 20.76
CA ARG A 82 -13.68 18.27 21.91
C ARG A 82 -12.71 19.16 22.67
N ARG A 83 -13.01 20.47 22.67
CA ARG A 83 -12.28 21.53 23.38
C ARG A 83 -11.68 21.02 24.69
N ALA A 84 -10.40 21.33 24.89
CA ALA A 84 -9.66 21.11 26.12
C ALA A 84 -10.48 21.57 27.34
N VAL A 85 -10.94 20.59 28.12
CA VAL A 85 -11.40 20.82 29.48
C VAL A 85 -10.16 20.97 30.35
N ALA A 86 -10.20 21.92 31.28
CA ALA A 86 -9.08 22.39 32.08
C ALA A 86 -8.28 21.26 32.77
N VAL A 87 -6.99 21.56 32.90
CA VAL A 87 -5.86 20.73 33.37
C VAL A 87 -6.13 20.10 34.74
N ASP A 88 -6.56 18.84 34.73
CA ASP A 88 -6.42 17.90 35.85
C ASP A 88 -5.20 17.01 35.53
N PRO A 89 -4.40 16.53 36.51
CA PRO A 89 -3.17 15.79 36.24
C PRO A 89 -3.51 14.38 35.74
N ARG A 90 -3.77 14.29 34.43
CA ARG A 90 -4.01 13.04 33.71
C ARG A 90 -2.67 12.44 33.30
N LEU A 91 -2.49 11.17 33.61
CA LEU A 91 -1.42 10.39 33.00
C LEU A 91 -1.93 9.84 31.67
N PHE A 92 -1.11 9.93 30.64
CA PHE A 92 -1.43 9.40 29.31
C PHE A 92 -0.57 8.17 29.04
N VAL A 93 -1.19 7.13 28.51
CA VAL A 93 -0.47 5.95 28.02
C VAL A 93 -0.86 5.79 26.55
N LEU A 94 0.06 6.14 25.66
CA LEU A 94 -0.11 6.04 24.22
C LEU A 94 0.36 4.68 23.74
N ILE A 95 -0.53 3.88 23.17
CA ILE A 95 -0.22 2.55 22.66
C ILE A 95 -0.13 2.62 21.13
N LEU A 96 1.09 2.54 20.62
CA LEU A 96 1.37 2.49 19.19
C LEU A 96 1.57 1.05 18.75
N ARG A 97 1.25 0.79 17.49
CA ARG A 97 1.45 -0.49 16.83
C ARG A 97 1.90 -0.21 15.42
N ASP A 98 2.64 -1.14 14.83
CA ASP A 98 3.03 -1.09 13.43
C ASP A 98 1.82 -0.75 12.53
N PRO A 99 1.86 0.37 11.79
CA PRO A 99 0.80 0.79 10.87
C PRO A 99 0.31 -0.33 9.92
N ARG A 100 1.19 -1.26 9.52
CA ARG A 100 0.85 -2.43 8.70
C ARG A 100 -0.15 -3.35 9.38
N ASP A 101 0.04 -3.58 10.65
CA ASP A 101 -0.81 -4.46 11.45
C ASP A 101 -2.13 -3.78 11.83
N VAL A 102 -2.20 -2.44 11.75
CA VAL A 102 -3.43 -1.69 12.01
C VAL A 102 -4.37 -1.72 10.80
N VAL A 103 -3.82 -1.70 9.58
CA VAL A 103 -4.64 -1.72 8.34
C VAL A 103 -5.12 -3.13 7.94
N THR A 104 -4.41 -4.20 8.34
CA THR A 104 -4.73 -5.59 7.95
C THR A 104 -6.03 -6.19 8.54
N PRO A 105 -6.41 -5.95 9.82
CA PRO A 105 -7.50 -6.66 10.49
C PRO A 105 -8.92 -6.33 10.00
N ARG A 106 -9.11 -5.34 9.11
CA ARG A 106 -10.45 -4.88 8.71
C ARG A 106 -11.26 -5.89 7.90
N VAL A 107 -10.65 -6.96 7.38
CA VAL A 107 -11.30 -7.84 6.39
C VAL A 107 -11.92 -9.11 6.96
N THR A 108 -11.63 -9.52 8.20
CA THR A 108 -11.75 -10.94 8.56
C THR A 108 -12.79 -11.36 9.58
N SER A 109 -13.58 -10.49 10.23
CA SER A 109 -14.37 -11.00 11.38
C SER A 109 -15.87 -10.70 11.43
N GLN A 110 -16.40 -9.71 10.73
CA GLN A 110 -17.84 -9.46 10.77
C GLN A 110 -18.25 -8.95 9.40
N GLY A 111 -19.21 -9.60 8.73
CA GLY A 111 -19.76 -9.24 7.42
C GLY A 111 -20.46 -7.88 7.36
N GLY A 112 -19.98 -6.88 8.10
CA GLY A 112 -20.31 -5.48 7.91
C GLY A 112 -19.55 -4.95 6.70
N GLN A 113 -20.26 -4.20 5.86
CA GLN A 113 -19.75 -3.46 4.71
C GLN A 113 -18.60 -2.52 5.10
N GLY A 114 -17.38 -3.03 5.19
CA GLY A 114 -16.21 -2.20 4.97
C GLY A 114 -16.11 -1.96 3.46
N ASP A 115 -16.06 -0.70 3.03
CA ASP A 115 -16.03 -0.24 1.62
C ASP A 115 -14.78 -0.67 0.82
N CYS A 116 -14.07 -1.70 1.28
CA CYS A 116 -12.83 -2.15 0.67
C CYS A 116 -12.99 -3.55 0.08
N PRO A 117 -12.93 -3.69 -1.26
CA PRO A 117 -13.02 -4.96 -1.98
C PRO A 117 -12.00 -6.04 -1.59
N SER A 118 -10.88 -5.68 -0.95
CA SER A 118 -9.87 -6.65 -0.48
C SER A 118 -9.00 -6.09 0.65
N LYS A 119 -8.34 -6.98 1.42
CA LYS A 119 -7.38 -6.58 2.48
C LYS A 119 -6.22 -5.76 1.96
N TYR A 120 -5.86 -6.00 0.71
CA TYR A 120 -4.82 -5.29 -0.02
C TYR A 120 -5.23 -3.86 -0.33
N GLN A 121 -6.47 -3.69 -0.79
CA GLN A 121 -7.02 -2.38 -1.05
C GLN A 121 -7.19 -1.59 0.25
N CYS A 122 -7.63 -2.21 1.36
CA CYS A 122 -7.62 -1.57 2.68
C CYS A 122 -6.22 -1.08 3.05
N ALA A 123 -5.22 -1.97 2.93
CA ALA A 123 -3.86 -1.64 3.32
C ALA A 123 -3.34 -0.43 2.55
N VAL A 124 -3.53 -0.42 1.24
CA VAL A 124 -3.05 0.66 0.38
C VAL A 124 -3.83 1.96 0.59
N GLN A 125 -5.15 1.90 0.83
CA GLN A 125 -5.99 3.08 1.06
C GLN A 125 -5.78 3.70 2.45
N ASP A 126 -5.68 2.88 3.49
CA ASP A 126 -5.67 3.34 4.88
C ASP A 126 -4.26 3.64 5.41
N ILE A 127 -3.20 3.08 4.81
CA ILE A 127 -1.84 3.14 5.41
C ILE A 127 -1.37 4.56 5.64
N GLN A 128 -1.62 5.50 4.72
CA GLN A 128 -1.18 6.88 4.87
C GLN A 128 -1.85 7.55 6.08
N ALA A 129 -3.16 7.36 6.24
CA ALA A 129 -3.90 7.91 7.37
C ALA A 129 -3.43 7.31 8.71
N VAL A 130 -3.17 6.01 8.73
CA VAL A 130 -2.64 5.31 9.92
C VAL A 130 -1.24 5.80 10.27
N VAL A 131 -0.35 5.95 9.28
CA VAL A 131 1.00 6.49 9.45
C VAL A 131 0.96 7.91 9.99
N ASN A 132 0.14 8.78 9.39
CA ASN A 132 -0.01 10.17 9.82
C ASN A 132 -0.53 10.27 11.26
N TRP A 133 -1.55 9.46 11.63
CA TRP A 133 -2.04 9.42 13.01
C TRP A 133 -0.96 8.94 13.98
N THR A 134 -0.20 7.91 13.59
CA THR A 134 0.84 7.31 14.42
C THR A 134 1.94 8.32 14.73
N GLU A 135 2.45 8.99 13.70
CA GLU A 135 3.48 10.02 13.85
C GLU A 135 2.97 11.23 14.66
N ALA A 136 1.76 11.71 14.37
CA ALA A 136 1.19 12.86 15.07
C ALA A 136 1.01 12.58 16.57
N ARG A 137 0.49 11.39 16.93
CA ARG A 137 0.29 11.02 18.34
C ARG A 137 1.59 10.74 19.05
N HIS A 138 2.54 10.09 18.39
CA HIS A 138 3.87 9.89 18.95
C HIS A 138 4.49 11.24 19.32
N ARG A 139 4.52 12.19 18.38
CA ARG A 139 5.07 13.54 18.62
C ARG A 139 4.34 14.29 19.72
N GLU A 140 3.01 14.20 19.76
CA GLU A 140 2.20 14.84 20.80
C GLU A 140 2.55 14.32 22.19
N HIS A 141 2.77 13.01 22.35
CA HIS A 141 2.91 12.38 23.67
C HIS A 141 4.35 12.01 24.07
N SER A 142 5.31 11.98 23.14
CA SER A 142 6.70 11.60 23.45
C SER A 142 7.41 12.63 24.32
N GLU A 143 7.04 13.90 24.21
CA GLU A 143 7.67 15.02 24.92
C GLU A 143 6.84 15.55 26.10
N GLN A 144 5.60 15.06 26.26
CA GLN A 144 4.70 15.54 27.31
C GLN A 144 5.03 14.90 28.67
N PRO A 145 5.31 15.71 29.71
CA PRO A 145 5.38 15.21 31.07
C PRO A 145 4.07 14.49 31.45
N GLY A 146 4.17 13.30 32.03
CA GLY A 146 2.99 12.50 32.36
C GLY A 146 2.41 11.72 31.17
N SER A 147 3.15 11.58 30.07
CA SER A 147 2.86 10.61 29.02
C SER A 147 3.84 9.43 29.04
N PHE A 148 3.35 8.24 28.68
CA PHE A 148 4.14 7.02 28.50
C PHE A 148 3.80 6.38 27.16
N VAL A 149 4.79 6.27 26.28
CA VAL A 149 4.62 5.65 24.97
C VAL A 149 4.92 4.16 25.08
N LEU A 150 3.94 3.36 24.74
CA LEU A 150 3.98 1.91 24.75
C LEU A 150 3.91 1.37 23.32
N LEU A 151 4.96 0.68 22.87
CA LEU A 151 4.96 0.02 21.57
C LEU A 151 4.43 -1.40 21.75
N TYR A 152 3.40 -1.76 20.98
CA TYR A 152 2.73 -3.06 21.07
C TYR A 152 3.74 -4.22 20.91
N GLU A 153 4.73 -4.06 20.03
CA GLU A 153 5.76 -5.05 19.77
C GLU A 153 6.71 -5.24 20.97
N ALA A 154 7.03 -4.17 21.69
CA ALA A 154 7.82 -4.25 22.92
C ALA A 154 7.08 -5.04 24.01
N VAL A 155 5.77 -4.83 24.12
CA VAL A 155 4.92 -5.60 25.05
C VAL A 155 4.88 -7.08 24.67
N ALA A 156 4.78 -7.40 23.39
CA ALA A 156 4.74 -8.77 22.92
C ALA A 156 6.09 -9.50 23.11
N LEU A 157 7.21 -8.81 22.93
CA LEU A 157 8.56 -9.37 23.04
C LEU A 157 9.05 -9.48 24.48
N GLN A 158 8.78 -8.47 25.30
CA GLN A 158 9.27 -8.34 26.68
C GLN A 158 8.13 -7.89 27.61
N PRO A 159 7.10 -8.73 27.78
CA PRO A 159 5.88 -8.34 28.50
C PRO A 159 6.16 -7.98 29.95
N ARG A 160 7.08 -8.68 30.62
CA ARG A 160 7.38 -8.44 32.04
C ARG A 160 8.04 -7.08 32.24
N GLU A 161 9.12 -6.81 31.54
CA GLU A 161 9.90 -5.57 31.61
C GLU A 161 9.03 -4.37 31.23
N THR A 162 8.22 -4.53 30.18
CA THR A 162 7.32 -3.49 29.71
C THR A 162 6.22 -3.17 30.73
N LEU A 163 5.62 -4.19 31.33
CA LEU A 163 4.62 -4.01 32.40
C LEU A 163 5.23 -3.42 33.67
N GLN A 164 6.48 -3.77 33.99
CA GLN A 164 7.21 -3.18 35.11
C GLN A 164 7.48 -1.68 34.88
N ALA A 165 7.91 -1.30 33.67
CA ALA A 165 8.10 0.09 33.30
C ALA A 165 6.80 0.89 33.36
N LEU A 166 5.70 0.32 32.86
CA LEU A 166 4.37 0.91 32.95
C LEU A 166 3.92 1.07 34.41
N ALA A 167 4.11 0.04 35.24
CA ALA A 167 3.78 0.11 36.67
C ALA A 167 4.60 1.20 37.38
N GLY A 168 5.90 1.32 37.08
CA GLY A 168 6.76 2.37 37.60
C GLY A 168 6.28 3.77 37.21
N PHE A 169 5.92 3.96 35.94
CA PHE A 169 5.34 5.22 35.44
C PHE A 169 4.03 5.58 36.15
N LEU A 170 3.16 4.60 36.36
CA LEU A 170 1.89 4.77 37.09
C LEU A 170 2.07 4.84 38.62
N GLN A 171 3.32 4.82 39.11
CA GLN A 171 3.67 4.80 40.53
C GLN A 171 3.01 3.64 41.30
N MET A 172 2.83 2.51 40.63
CA MET A 172 2.29 1.26 41.16
C MET A 172 3.41 0.34 41.67
N ASP A 173 3.03 -0.77 42.31
CA ASP A 173 3.98 -1.83 42.65
C ASP A 173 4.55 -2.44 41.35
N PRO A 174 5.89 -2.42 41.15
CA PRO A 174 6.52 -3.03 39.98
C PRO A 174 6.49 -4.57 40.01
N SER A 175 5.95 -5.22 41.05
CA SER A 175 5.83 -6.68 41.10
C SER A 175 4.76 -7.20 40.13
N VAL A 176 5.17 -7.44 38.88
CA VAL A 176 4.33 -8.07 37.86
C VAL A 176 4.33 -9.59 38.06
N THR A 177 3.15 -10.18 38.25
CA THR A 177 2.97 -11.63 38.44
C THR A 177 3.03 -12.39 37.12
N ASP A 178 3.40 -13.68 37.14
CA ASP A 178 3.36 -14.53 35.94
C ASP A 178 1.95 -14.62 35.34
N GLN A 179 0.91 -14.60 36.17
CA GLN A 179 -0.48 -14.58 35.71
C GLN A 179 -0.80 -13.33 34.87
N GLN A 180 -0.30 -12.16 35.28
CA GLN A 180 -0.45 -10.93 34.51
C GLN A 180 0.31 -11.01 33.18
N VAL A 181 1.54 -11.53 33.20
CA VAL A 181 2.33 -11.75 31.98
C VAL A 181 1.60 -12.69 31.02
N SER A 182 1.08 -13.83 31.50
CA SER A 182 0.35 -14.79 30.65
C SER A 182 -0.97 -14.25 30.11
N ALA A 183 -1.74 -13.53 30.93
CA ALA A 183 -2.97 -12.87 30.46
C ALA A 183 -2.68 -11.89 29.33
N TRP A 184 -1.57 -11.16 29.43
CA TRP A 184 -1.09 -10.26 28.39
C TRP A 184 -0.61 -10.97 27.13
N GLN A 185 0.21 -12.00 27.28
CA GLN A 185 0.71 -12.79 26.16
C GLN A 185 -0.43 -13.36 25.31
N SER A 186 -1.51 -13.84 25.95
CA SER A 186 -2.67 -14.40 25.25
C SER A 186 -3.38 -13.39 24.32
N VAL A 187 -3.30 -12.10 24.67
CA VAL A 187 -3.87 -11.00 23.88
C VAL A 187 -2.92 -10.58 22.75
N THR A 188 -1.61 -10.67 22.98
CA THR A 188 -0.60 -10.28 22.00
C THR A 188 -0.29 -11.37 20.96
N GLU A 189 -0.52 -12.65 21.29
CA GLU A 189 -0.33 -13.81 20.40
C GLU A 189 -1.25 -13.81 19.18
N HIS A 190 -2.44 -13.20 19.28
CA HIS A 190 -3.48 -13.25 18.23
C HIS A 190 -3.20 -12.38 16.99
N GLY A 191 -2.03 -11.77 16.87
CA GLY A 191 -1.62 -11.06 15.66
C GLY A 191 -0.13 -11.17 15.46
N ALA A 192 0.30 -11.93 14.44
CA ALA A 192 1.69 -11.95 14.01
C ALA A 192 2.16 -10.50 13.79
N ILE A 193 3.15 -10.08 14.58
CA ILE A 193 3.88 -8.83 14.38
C ILE A 193 4.42 -8.87 12.95
N CYS A 194 4.22 -7.80 12.17
CA CYS A 194 4.61 -7.71 10.76
C CYS A 194 3.73 -8.54 9.77
N GLN A 195 2.41 -8.35 9.72
CA GLN A 195 1.51 -9.12 8.84
C GLN A 195 1.72 -8.96 7.32
N THR A 196 2.61 -8.06 6.92
CA THR A 196 3.01 -7.82 5.52
C THR A 196 3.61 -9.00 4.80
N THR A 197 4.06 -10.05 5.51
CA THR A 197 4.46 -11.31 4.86
C THR A 197 3.32 -11.95 4.04
N SER A 198 2.08 -11.55 4.30
CA SER A 198 0.90 -11.99 3.54
C SER A 198 0.52 -11.06 2.37
N TYR A 199 1.24 -9.96 2.14
CA TYR A 199 0.98 -9.02 1.06
C TYR A 199 1.77 -9.39 -0.21
N PRO A 200 1.21 -9.16 -1.41
CA PRO A 200 2.01 -9.07 -2.62
C PRO A 200 3.18 -8.10 -2.42
N SER A 201 4.34 -8.43 -2.98
CA SER A 201 5.60 -7.69 -2.77
C SER A 201 5.47 -6.18 -3.07
N TRP A 202 4.73 -5.82 -4.12
CA TRP A 202 4.51 -4.42 -4.49
C TRP A 202 3.64 -3.66 -3.46
N ILE A 203 2.66 -4.32 -2.82
CA ILE A 203 1.83 -3.69 -1.77
C ILE A 203 2.65 -3.47 -0.52
N ALA A 204 3.37 -4.51 -0.09
CA ALA A 204 4.30 -4.39 1.02
C ALA A 204 5.29 -3.24 0.75
N SER A 205 5.75 -3.11 -0.50
CA SER A 205 6.65 -2.05 -0.94
C SER A 205 6.04 -0.65 -0.82
N TYR A 206 4.85 -0.48 -1.37
CA TYR A 206 4.12 0.78 -1.27
C TYR A 206 3.89 1.16 0.20
N VAL A 207 3.35 0.25 1.01
CA VAL A 207 3.04 0.47 2.42
C VAL A 207 4.30 0.87 3.21
N ASN A 208 5.41 0.18 2.98
CA ASN A 208 6.67 0.50 3.63
C ASN A 208 7.26 1.84 3.17
N SER A 209 7.13 2.19 1.88
CA SER A 209 7.54 3.50 1.36
C SER A 209 6.75 4.63 2.01
N VAL A 210 5.43 4.44 2.17
CA VAL A 210 4.56 5.37 2.91
C VAL A 210 5.01 5.51 4.37
N MET A 211 5.27 4.39 5.06
CA MET A 211 5.77 4.41 6.44
C MET A 211 7.12 5.11 6.57
N GLN A 212 8.08 4.79 5.70
CA GLN A 212 9.42 5.38 5.74
C GLN A 212 9.38 6.90 5.53
N LYS A 213 8.48 7.39 4.69
CA LYS A 213 8.30 8.83 4.43
C LYS A 213 7.52 9.54 5.52
N GLY A 214 6.52 8.87 6.11
CA GLY A 214 5.56 9.50 7.02
C GLY A 214 5.88 9.35 8.51
N LEU A 215 6.76 8.43 8.89
CA LEU A 215 7.20 8.25 10.27
C LEU A 215 8.55 8.93 10.53
N SER A 216 8.72 9.44 11.75
CA SER A 216 10.01 9.87 12.29
C SER A 216 11.05 8.73 12.24
N PRO A 217 12.36 9.06 12.17
CA PRO A 217 13.42 8.05 12.14
C PRO A 217 13.34 7.03 13.28
N ASP A 218 12.97 7.46 14.49
CA ASP A 218 12.88 6.57 15.66
C ASP A 218 11.78 5.52 15.50
N LEU A 219 10.58 5.94 15.12
CA LEU A 219 9.46 5.04 14.84
C LEU A 219 9.74 4.13 13.65
N TRP A 220 10.28 4.69 12.57
CA TRP A 220 10.65 3.91 11.40
C TRP A 220 11.70 2.86 11.76
N ASN A 221 12.78 3.22 12.46
CA ASN A 221 13.83 2.30 12.84
C ASN A 221 13.30 1.17 13.74
N HIS A 222 12.35 1.46 14.63
CA HIS A 222 11.71 0.45 15.46
C HIS A 222 11.01 -0.62 14.60
N TRP A 223 10.16 -0.20 13.66
CA TRP A 223 9.42 -1.10 12.78
C TRP A 223 10.17 -1.52 11.50
N ALA A 224 11.35 -0.98 11.24
CA ALA A 224 12.17 -1.38 10.09
C ALA A 224 12.63 -2.84 10.20
N SER A 225 12.71 -3.37 11.42
CA SER A 225 12.95 -4.80 11.68
C SER A 225 11.81 -5.70 11.18
N CYS A 226 10.57 -5.22 11.20
CA CYS A 226 9.47 -5.89 10.53
C CYS A 226 9.62 -5.88 9.00
N SER A 227 10.30 -4.87 8.48
CA SER A 227 10.69 -4.78 7.07
C SER A 227 11.87 -5.69 6.71
N SER A 228 12.60 -6.27 7.67
CA SER A 228 13.71 -7.21 7.39
C SER A 228 13.27 -8.67 7.27
N LYS A 229 12.11 -9.03 7.84
CA LYS A 229 11.45 -10.33 7.62
C LYS A 229 10.61 -10.37 6.35
N ILE A 230 10.18 -9.22 5.85
CA ILE A 230 9.80 -9.08 4.45
C ILE A 230 11.11 -9.00 3.70
N SER A 231 11.62 -10.14 3.23
CA SER A 231 12.66 -10.09 2.20
C SER A 231 12.06 -9.38 1.00
N TRP A 232 12.48 -8.15 0.80
CA TRP A 232 12.12 -7.32 -0.34
C TRP A 232 12.83 -7.72 -1.62
N ALA A 233 13.79 -8.65 -1.53
CA ALA A 233 14.15 -9.39 -2.71
C ALA A 233 12.89 -10.15 -3.13
N PRO A 234 12.37 -10.01 -4.38
CA PRO A 234 11.58 -11.10 -4.95
C PRO A 234 12.30 -12.39 -4.57
N GLU A 235 11.56 -13.43 -4.09
CA GLU A 235 12.18 -14.69 -3.63
C GLU A 235 13.38 -14.94 -4.53
N PRO A 236 14.62 -14.94 -3.97
CA PRO A 236 15.80 -14.91 -4.82
C PRO A 236 15.73 -16.08 -5.79
N CYS A 237 15.02 -17.14 -5.42
CA CYS A 237 14.76 -18.30 -6.22
C CYS A 237 13.29 -18.40 -6.65
N PRO A 238 13.00 -18.74 -7.93
CA PRO A 238 11.65 -19.09 -8.37
C PRO A 238 11.01 -20.18 -7.49
N ARG A 239 9.67 -20.20 -7.41
CA ARG A 239 8.93 -21.18 -6.59
C ARG A 239 9.43 -22.61 -6.82
N LYS A 240 9.69 -23.34 -5.73
CA LYS A 240 10.25 -24.72 -5.67
C LYS A 240 11.75 -24.83 -5.90
N THR A 241 12.49 -23.72 -5.92
CA THR A 241 13.95 -23.73 -5.86
C THR A 241 14.44 -23.15 -4.54
N GLN A 242 15.57 -23.66 -4.03
CA GLN A 242 16.23 -23.20 -2.81
C GLN A 242 17.50 -22.43 -3.17
N LEU A 243 17.74 -21.34 -2.46
CA LEU A 243 18.96 -20.55 -2.62
C LEU A 243 20.15 -21.32 -2.06
N GLU A 244 21.13 -21.55 -2.91
CA GLU A 244 22.45 -22.06 -2.57
C GLU A 244 23.41 -20.86 -2.63
N VAL A 245 23.91 -20.49 -1.45
CA VAL A 245 24.82 -19.34 -1.29
C VAL A 245 26.25 -19.81 -1.54
N HIS A 246 26.97 -19.05 -2.35
CA HIS A 246 28.35 -19.31 -2.71
C HIS A 246 29.24 -18.15 -2.27
N ASN A 247 30.36 -18.49 -1.66
CA ASN A 247 31.31 -17.48 -1.15
C ASN A 247 32.53 -17.32 -2.08
N GLU A 248 32.68 -18.18 -3.08
CA GLU A 248 33.83 -18.18 -3.98
C GLU A 248 33.76 -17.05 -5.01
N SER A 249 34.89 -16.43 -5.32
CA SER A 249 34.99 -15.36 -6.32
C SER A 249 34.65 -15.81 -7.76
N GLN A 250 34.61 -17.13 -8.00
CA GLN A 250 34.27 -17.73 -9.28
C GLN A 250 32.91 -18.40 -9.29
N HIS A 251 32.06 -18.16 -8.29
CA HIS A 251 30.73 -18.75 -8.25
C HIS A 251 29.73 -17.79 -7.61
N GLY A 252 28.67 -17.44 -8.33
CA GLY A 252 27.54 -16.67 -7.83
C GLY A 252 26.61 -17.53 -7.01
N ASP A 253 25.77 -16.92 -6.20
CA ASP A 253 24.63 -17.60 -5.58
C ASP A 253 23.73 -18.18 -6.69
N VAL A 254 23.17 -19.36 -6.46
CA VAL A 254 22.33 -20.07 -7.42
C VAL A 254 21.07 -20.59 -6.75
N CYS A 255 20.06 -20.91 -7.55
CA CYS A 255 18.78 -21.45 -7.10
C CYS A 255 18.61 -22.87 -7.63
N ARG A 256 18.59 -23.86 -6.74
CA ARG A 256 18.49 -25.28 -7.11
C ARG A 256 17.13 -25.88 -6.83
N PHE A 257 16.68 -26.78 -7.70
CA PHE A 257 15.54 -27.64 -7.40
C PHE A 257 15.99 -28.77 -6.48
N SER A 258 15.20 -29.10 -5.45
CA SER A 258 15.54 -30.10 -4.43
C SER A 258 15.84 -31.52 -4.96
N ALA A 259 15.56 -31.79 -6.25
CA ALA A 259 15.68 -33.10 -6.88
C ALA A 259 16.48 -33.10 -8.20
N SER A 260 17.10 -31.98 -8.62
CA SER A 260 17.81 -31.91 -9.91
C SER A 260 19.18 -31.24 -9.77
N LEU A 261 20.14 -31.65 -10.60
CA LEU A 261 21.44 -31.00 -10.74
C LEU A 261 21.36 -29.61 -11.42
N GLY A 262 20.19 -29.24 -11.97
CA GLY A 262 19.96 -27.96 -12.62
C GLY A 262 19.88 -26.80 -11.62
N PHE A 263 20.38 -25.64 -12.04
CA PHE A 263 20.27 -24.38 -11.30
C PHE A 263 19.68 -23.28 -12.20
N THR A 264 19.06 -22.29 -11.56
CA THR A 264 18.78 -20.98 -12.14
C THR A 264 19.49 -19.91 -11.33
N CYS A 265 19.70 -18.73 -11.92
CA CYS A 265 20.26 -17.62 -11.15
C CYS A 265 19.19 -16.97 -10.28
N PRO A 266 19.61 -16.34 -9.18
CA PRO A 266 18.71 -15.56 -8.38
C PRO A 266 18.03 -14.45 -9.19
N THR A 267 16.84 -14.05 -8.77
CA THR A 267 16.10 -12.93 -9.37
C THR A 267 17.01 -11.69 -9.40
N LEU A 268 17.09 -11.01 -10.56
CA LEU A 268 18.02 -9.91 -10.88
C LEU A 268 19.48 -10.29 -11.21
N CYS A 269 19.84 -11.57 -11.20
CA CYS A 269 21.15 -12.04 -11.65
C CYS A 269 21.10 -12.67 -13.03
N GLY A 270 22.12 -12.37 -13.84
CA GLY A 270 22.27 -12.90 -15.19
C GLY A 270 23.01 -14.23 -15.17
N ARG A 271 22.49 -15.22 -15.91
CA ARG A 271 23.20 -16.48 -16.16
C ARG A 271 24.37 -16.25 -17.12
N ARG A 272 25.51 -16.86 -16.83
CA ARG A 272 26.73 -16.84 -17.65
C ARG A 272 27.11 -18.27 -18.04
N ALA A 273 27.76 -18.40 -19.20
CA ALA A 273 28.28 -19.69 -19.68
C ALA A 273 29.49 -20.16 -18.85
N GLU A 274 30.28 -19.20 -18.35
CA GLU A 274 31.47 -19.43 -17.53
C GLU A 274 31.25 -18.89 -16.10
N ALA A 275 32.16 -19.25 -15.20
CA ALA A 275 32.24 -18.69 -13.86
C ALA A 275 32.11 -17.15 -13.91
N PRO A 276 31.23 -16.53 -13.08
CA PRO A 276 30.62 -17.10 -11.88
C PRO A 276 29.29 -17.83 -12.06
N TYR A 277 28.90 -18.16 -13.30
CA TYR A 277 27.63 -18.79 -13.70
C TYR A 277 26.36 -17.98 -13.41
N CYS A 278 26.30 -17.29 -12.28
CA CYS A 278 25.34 -16.25 -11.95
C CYS A 278 26.11 -14.99 -11.56
N ALA A 279 25.90 -13.92 -12.32
CA ALA A 279 26.61 -12.66 -12.13
C ALA A 279 25.62 -11.51 -11.90
N ALA A 280 26.03 -10.53 -11.10
CA ALA A 280 25.39 -9.23 -11.06
C ALA A 280 25.69 -8.45 -12.36
N ALA A 281 25.08 -7.28 -12.53
CA ALA A 281 25.39 -6.36 -13.61
C ALA A 281 26.82 -5.80 -13.43
N GLY A 282 27.84 -6.54 -13.91
CA GLY A 282 29.24 -6.14 -13.70
C GLY A 282 30.29 -7.25 -13.79
N SER A 283 29.92 -8.49 -14.13
CA SER A 283 30.80 -9.69 -14.11
C SER A 283 31.09 -10.24 -12.72
N ASP A 284 30.82 -9.46 -11.68
CA ASP A 284 30.95 -9.91 -10.30
C ASP A 284 29.97 -11.07 -10.00
N PRO A 285 30.39 -12.04 -9.17
CA PRO A 285 29.51 -13.08 -8.68
C PRO A 285 28.23 -12.50 -8.09
N CYS A 286 27.09 -13.05 -8.51
CA CYS A 286 25.81 -12.70 -7.93
C CYS A 286 25.81 -13.04 -6.44
N ARG A 287 25.46 -12.08 -5.59
CA ARG A 287 25.27 -12.30 -4.15
C ARG A 287 23.87 -11.87 -3.79
N ALA A 288 22.97 -12.82 -3.53
CA ALA A 288 21.58 -12.55 -3.22
C ALA A 288 21.43 -11.60 -2.01
N ALA A 289 22.32 -11.71 -1.03
CA ALA A 289 22.36 -10.82 0.13
C ALA A 289 22.74 -9.36 -0.22
N ALA A 290 23.56 -9.14 -1.25
CA ALA A 290 23.96 -7.80 -1.68
C ALA A 290 22.87 -7.10 -2.52
N LEU A 291 21.94 -7.86 -3.10
CA LEU A 291 20.83 -7.31 -3.90
C LEU A 291 19.82 -6.54 -3.03
N ASP A 292 19.71 -6.82 -1.72
CA ASP A 292 18.78 -6.16 -0.79
C ASP A 292 19.06 -4.65 -0.58
N VAL A 293 20.31 -4.23 -0.72
CA VAL A 293 20.70 -2.82 -0.53
C VAL A 293 20.45 -2.00 -1.81
N ASP A 294 20.43 -2.65 -2.97
CA ASP A 294 20.43 -1.97 -4.27
C ASP A 294 19.01 -1.70 -4.80
N TRP A 295 18.01 -2.53 -4.45
CA TRP A 295 16.62 -2.31 -4.89
C TRP A 295 15.95 -1.10 -4.20
N ARG A 296 16.30 -0.78 -2.95
CA ARG A 296 15.76 0.40 -2.23
C ARG A 296 16.09 1.71 -2.95
N LYS A 297 17.25 1.77 -3.60
CA LYS A 297 17.68 2.93 -4.40
C LYS A 297 16.97 3.03 -5.75
N ARG A 298 16.30 1.96 -6.21
CA ARG A 298 15.59 1.90 -7.51
C ARG A 298 14.11 2.31 -7.43
N LEU A 299 13.51 2.32 -6.24
CA LEU A 299 12.09 2.68 -6.02
C LEU A 299 11.84 4.14 -5.62
N VAL A 300 12.89 4.88 -5.23
CA VAL A 300 12.85 6.34 -5.27
C VAL A 300 12.95 6.71 -6.75
N PRO A 301 12.06 7.53 -7.32
CA PRO A 301 12.14 7.94 -8.72
C PRO A 301 13.58 8.39 -8.99
N ASN A 302 14.31 7.61 -9.78
CA ASN A 302 15.64 8.01 -10.16
C ASN A 302 15.48 9.17 -11.13
N THR A 303 15.61 10.40 -10.62
CA THR A 303 15.54 11.62 -11.44
C THR A 303 16.59 11.62 -12.55
N GLN A 304 17.61 10.76 -12.48
CA GLN A 304 18.65 10.61 -13.49
C GLN A 304 18.29 9.61 -14.61
N THR A 305 17.40 8.64 -14.36
CA THR A 305 16.89 7.70 -15.40
C THR A 305 15.39 7.48 -15.25
N PRO A 306 14.56 8.47 -15.60
CA PRO A 306 13.11 8.32 -15.52
C PRO A 306 12.63 7.16 -16.39
N GLY A 307 11.75 6.32 -15.82
CA GLY A 307 11.12 5.20 -16.52
C GLY A 307 10.39 5.67 -17.79
N ILE A 308 10.27 4.77 -18.78
CA ILE A 308 9.56 5.08 -20.03
C ILE A 308 8.14 4.55 -19.96
N ILE A 309 7.15 5.45 -20.07
CA ILE A 309 5.76 5.10 -20.32
C ILE A 309 5.48 5.26 -21.82
N SER A 310 5.06 4.17 -22.45
CA SER A 310 4.73 4.17 -23.87
C SER A 310 3.23 4.34 -24.07
N THR A 311 2.83 4.86 -25.22
CA THR A 311 1.46 4.72 -25.73
C THR A 311 1.51 4.36 -27.21
N PHE A 312 0.38 3.95 -27.78
CA PHE A 312 0.26 3.68 -29.21
C PHE A 312 -0.70 4.67 -29.85
N TYR A 313 -0.25 5.33 -30.91
CA TYR A 313 -1.06 6.28 -31.65
C TYR A 313 -0.65 6.26 -33.13
N GLU A 314 -1.64 5.98 -33.99
CA GLU A 314 -1.47 6.07 -35.44
C GLU A 314 -2.41 7.15 -35.98
N PRO A 315 -1.87 8.25 -36.56
CA PRO A 315 -2.70 9.34 -37.07
C PRO A 315 -3.51 8.88 -38.29
N SER A 316 -4.76 9.33 -38.37
CA SER A 316 -5.63 9.04 -39.52
C SER A 316 -5.95 10.32 -40.29
N ALA A 317 -5.45 10.43 -41.54
CA ALA A 317 -5.68 11.60 -42.38
C ALA A 317 -7.15 11.82 -42.78
N LYS A 318 -8.02 10.82 -42.56
CA LYS A 318 -9.46 10.87 -42.92
C LYS A 318 -10.37 11.05 -41.70
N ASP A 319 -9.81 11.18 -40.51
CA ASP A 319 -10.58 11.30 -39.28
C ASP A 319 -10.66 12.78 -38.87
N ASP A 320 -11.86 13.35 -38.90
CA ASP A 320 -12.14 14.73 -38.49
C ASP A 320 -11.89 14.96 -36.98
N ARG A 321 -11.80 13.88 -36.19
CA ARG A 321 -11.47 13.92 -34.75
C ARG A 321 -9.97 13.95 -34.47
N GLU A 322 -9.13 13.88 -35.51
CA GLU A 322 -7.67 13.89 -35.39
C GLU A 322 -7.11 15.08 -34.59
N PRO A 323 -7.61 16.33 -34.74
CA PRO A 323 -7.17 17.45 -33.91
C PRO A 323 -7.40 17.21 -32.41
N ALA A 324 -8.56 16.66 -32.04
CA ALA A 324 -8.90 16.36 -30.66
C ALA A 324 -8.02 15.23 -30.11
N ARG A 325 -7.78 14.17 -30.88
CA ARG A 325 -6.87 13.08 -30.46
C ARG A 325 -5.43 13.53 -30.25
N LYS A 326 -4.93 14.44 -31.08
CA LYS A 326 -3.60 15.06 -30.85
C LYS A 326 -3.55 15.84 -29.54
N GLN A 327 -4.63 16.55 -29.19
CA GLN A 327 -4.73 17.23 -27.90
C GLN A 327 -4.81 16.24 -26.73
N THR A 328 -5.56 15.14 -26.88
CA THR A 328 -5.61 14.03 -25.90
C THR A 328 -4.21 13.46 -25.67
N LEU A 329 -3.48 13.16 -26.74
CA LEU A 329 -2.10 12.65 -26.68
C LEU A 329 -1.14 13.66 -26.04
N ALA A 330 -1.30 14.95 -26.30
CA ALA A 330 -0.52 16.01 -25.67
C ALA A 330 -0.81 16.10 -24.16
N ALA A 331 -2.08 16.03 -23.75
CA ALA A 331 -2.47 15.99 -22.34
C ALA A 331 -1.90 14.76 -21.63
N TRP A 332 -2.01 13.57 -22.26
CA TRP A 332 -1.37 12.35 -21.79
C TRP A 332 0.13 12.55 -21.55
N ALA A 333 0.86 13.03 -22.56
CA ALA A 333 2.30 13.20 -22.46
C ALA A 333 2.68 14.18 -21.33
N HIS A 334 1.98 15.31 -21.26
CA HIS A 334 2.21 16.33 -20.24
C HIS A 334 2.08 15.78 -18.81
N HIS A 335 0.97 15.10 -18.50
CA HIS A 335 0.70 14.63 -17.13
C HIS A 335 1.59 13.46 -16.73
N TRP A 336 1.93 12.55 -17.66
CA TRP A 336 2.91 11.50 -17.40
C TRP A 336 4.32 12.05 -17.17
N GLN A 337 4.73 13.09 -17.91
CA GLN A 337 5.99 13.79 -17.67
C GLN A 337 6.01 14.51 -16.32
N GLN A 338 4.90 15.16 -15.94
CA GLN A 338 4.75 15.78 -14.63
C GLN A 338 4.85 14.76 -13.49
N ALA A 339 4.36 13.53 -13.69
CA ALA A 339 4.53 12.41 -12.77
C ALA A 339 5.94 11.77 -12.79
N GLY A 340 6.88 12.34 -13.54
CA GLY A 340 8.29 11.94 -13.58
C GLY A 340 8.63 10.89 -14.65
N TRP A 341 7.73 10.57 -15.58
CA TRP A 341 7.98 9.60 -16.64
C TRP A 341 8.55 10.23 -17.92
N ARG A 342 9.35 9.46 -18.66
CA ARG A 342 9.62 9.76 -20.07
C ARG A 342 8.52 9.16 -20.93
N THR A 343 7.94 9.95 -21.80
CA THR A 343 6.86 9.50 -22.68
C THR A 343 7.41 9.06 -24.03
N ARG A 344 6.90 7.94 -24.55
CA ARG A 344 7.23 7.43 -25.88
C ARG A 344 5.95 7.09 -26.65
N VAL A 345 5.78 7.67 -27.83
CA VAL A 345 4.64 7.34 -28.72
C VAL A 345 5.11 6.34 -29.75
N LEU A 346 4.48 5.18 -29.80
CA LEU A 346 4.71 4.13 -30.79
C LEU A 346 3.64 4.19 -31.87
N GLY A 347 4.00 3.77 -33.09
CA GLY A 347 3.06 3.74 -34.22
C GLY A 347 3.12 2.44 -35.01
N LEU A 348 2.41 2.41 -36.13
CA LEU A 348 2.34 1.26 -37.03
C LEU A 348 3.72 0.88 -37.60
N ALA A 349 4.62 1.86 -37.77
CA ALA A 349 5.99 1.63 -38.18
C ALA A 349 6.75 0.74 -37.20
N ASP A 350 6.48 0.84 -35.89
CA ASP A 350 7.08 -0.02 -34.87
C ASP A 350 6.50 -1.43 -34.92
N ALA A 351 5.17 -1.55 -35.03
CA ALA A 351 4.51 -2.86 -35.16
C ALA A 351 4.98 -3.65 -36.40
N LYS A 352 5.24 -2.96 -37.52
CA LYS A 352 5.72 -3.56 -38.78
C LYS A 352 7.10 -4.20 -38.69
N LYS A 353 7.91 -3.85 -37.67
CA LYS A 353 9.20 -4.50 -37.41
C LYS A 353 9.02 -5.94 -36.96
N SER A 354 7.85 -6.29 -36.41
CA SER A 354 7.61 -7.61 -35.87
C SER A 354 7.48 -8.67 -36.95
N PRO A 355 8.15 -9.84 -36.83
CA PRO A 355 7.97 -10.95 -37.78
C PRO A 355 6.52 -11.48 -37.78
N PHE A 356 5.75 -11.23 -36.72
CA PHE A 356 4.35 -11.64 -36.61
C PHE A 356 3.37 -10.70 -37.32
N TYR A 357 3.80 -9.51 -37.75
CA TYR A 357 2.91 -8.50 -38.35
C TYR A 357 2.08 -9.04 -39.53
N LYS A 358 2.72 -9.74 -40.47
CA LYS A 358 2.05 -10.35 -41.63
C LYS A 358 1.08 -11.47 -41.22
N GLN A 359 1.41 -12.23 -40.18
CA GLN A 359 0.55 -13.31 -39.69
C GLN A 359 -0.71 -12.73 -39.01
N LEU A 360 -0.55 -11.66 -38.23
CA LEU A 360 -1.66 -10.96 -37.60
C LEU A 360 -2.64 -10.39 -38.65
N LEU A 361 -2.12 -9.82 -39.74
CA LEU A 361 -2.95 -9.39 -40.88
C LEU A 361 -3.79 -10.52 -41.48
N LEU A 362 -3.24 -11.73 -41.58
CA LEU A 362 -3.98 -12.90 -42.05
C LEU A 362 -5.04 -13.34 -41.02
N ARG A 363 -4.75 -13.23 -39.72
CA ARG A 363 -5.70 -13.53 -38.64
C ARG A 363 -6.89 -12.57 -38.63
N PHE A 364 -6.70 -11.28 -38.92
CA PHE A 364 -7.79 -10.31 -39.00
C PHE A 364 -8.87 -10.68 -40.04
N ARG A 365 -8.56 -11.49 -41.06
CA ARG A 365 -9.57 -12.02 -41.99
C ARG A 365 -10.60 -12.94 -41.33
N ARG A 366 -10.31 -13.42 -40.12
CA ARG A 366 -11.13 -14.36 -39.35
C ARG A 366 -11.71 -13.74 -38.08
N ILE A 367 -11.40 -12.48 -37.79
CA ILE A 367 -11.84 -11.78 -36.58
C ILE A 367 -12.88 -10.74 -37.03
N PRO A 368 -14.11 -10.76 -36.50
CA PRO A 368 -15.09 -9.73 -36.82
C PRO A 368 -14.70 -8.45 -36.09
N LEU A 369 -14.07 -7.50 -36.79
CA LEU A 369 -13.56 -6.24 -36.23
C LEU A 369 -14.60 -5.10 -36.22
N GLY A 370 -15.89 -5.41 -36.45
CA GLY A 370 -16.97 -4.43 -36.45
C GLY A 370 -16.88 -3.38 -37.58
N GLU A 371 -17.60 -2.27 -37.39
CA GLU A 371 -17.73 -1.19 -38.38
C GLU A 371 -16.44 -0.35 -38.50
N ASN A 372 -15.68 -0.21 -37.41
CA ASN A 372 -14.43 0.55 -37.38
C ASN A 372 -13.21 -0.37 -37.37
N ALA A 373 -13.15 -1.28 -38.36
CA ALA A 373 -12.13 -2.33 -38.39
C ALA A 373 -10.69 -1.81 -38.39
N GLU A 374 -10.41 -0.64 -38.98
CA GLU A 374 -9.05 -0.07 -38.96
C GLU A 374 -8.63 0.37 -37.56
N TYR A 375 -9.52 1.00 -36.79
CA TYR A 375 -9.24 1.32 -35.38
C TYR A 375 -8.97 0.05 -34.57
N GLU A 376 -9.81 -0.98 -34.72
CA GLU A 376 -9.62 -2.24 -34.00
C GLU A 376 -8.30 -2.93 -34.36
N LYS A 377 -7.85 -2.87 -35.62
CA LYS A 377 -6.52 -3.38 -35.99
C LYS A 377 -5.41 -2.66 -35.23
N MET A 378 -5.51 -1.33 -35.08
CA MET A 378 -4.52 -0.54 -34.34
C MET A 378 -4.43 -0.98 -32.88
N CYS A 379 -5.56 -1.29 -32.25
CA CYS A 379 -5.61 -1.84 -30.91
C CYS A 379 -4.82 -3.15 -30.76
N TYR A 380 -4.83 -4.04 -31.75
CA TYR A 380 -3.99 -5.25 -31.74
C TYR A 380 -2.52 -4.96 -32.10
N PHE A 381 -2.25 -3.98 -32.97
CA PHE A 381 -0.88 -3.63 -33.35
C PHE A 381 -0.08 -3.01 -32.21
N ARG A 382 -0.72 -2.40 -31.21
CA ARG A 382 -0.04 -1.83 -30.03
C ARG A 382 0.84 -2.83 -29.29
N TYR A 383 0.39 -4.09 -29.19
CA TYR A 383 1.15 -5.15 -28.51
C TYR A 383 2.40 -5.55 -29.29
N LEU A 384 2.32 -5.59 -30.63
CA LEU A 384 3.51 -5.82 -31.48
C LEU A 384 4.47 -4.63 -31.40
N ALA A 385 3.96 -3.41 -31.44
CA ALA A 385 4.80 -2.22 -31.31
C ALA A 385 5.56 -2.21 -29.98
N MET A 386 4.89 -2.56 -28.86
CA MET A 386 5.55 -2.68 -27.56
C MET A 386 6.62 -3.76 -27.53
N ALA A 387 6.32 -4.95 -28.09
CA ALA A 387 7.30 -6.02 -28.18
C ALA A 387 8.55 -5.57 -28.94
N GLU A 388 8.39 -4.92 -30.10
CA GLU A 388 9.53 -4.45 -30.89
C GLU A 388 10.23 -3.20 -30.33
N ALA A 389 9.57 -2.49 -29.41
CA ALA A 389 10.14 -1.36 -28.68
C ALA A 389 10.93 -1.77 -27.41
N GLY A 390 11.09 -3.08 -27.17
CA GLY A 390 11.82 -3.65 -26.03
C GLY A 390 10.96 -3.96 -24.79
N GLY A 391 9.63 -3.90 -24.92
CA GLY A 391 8.69 -4.03 -23.81
C GLY A 391 8.61 -2.78 -22.95
N GLY A 392 8.32 -2.95 -21.67
CA GLY A 392 8.18 -1.88 -20.69
C GLY A 392 6.74 -1.62 -20.28
N TRP A 393 6.48 -0.38 -19.85
CA TRP A 393 5.16 0.13 -19.48
C TRP A 393 4.45 0.74 -20.68
N MET A 394 3.15 0.48 -20.79
CA MET A 394 2.26 1.12 -21.76
C MET A 394 0.97 1.56 -21.09
N SER A 395 0.50 2.75 -21.42
CA SER A 395 -0.89 3.15 -21.14
C SER A 395 -1.59 3.55 -22.43
N ASP A 396 -2.91 3.45 -22.43
CA ASP A 396 -3.70 4.13 -23.46
C ASP A 396 -3.56 5.64 -23.28
N TYR A 397 -3.64 6.38 -24.40
CA TYR A 397 -3.45 7.82 -24.39
C TYR A 397 -4.64 8.59 -23.77
N ASP A 398 -5.70 7.88 -23.36
CA ASP A 398 -6.78 8.40 -22.51
C ASP A 398 -6.65 7.98 -21.03
N THR A 399 -5.47 7.49 -20.63
CA THR A 399 -5.16 7.08 -19.25
C THR A 399 -4.09 7.99 -18.64
N LEU A 400 -4.36 8.56 -17.46
CA LEU A 400 -3.52 9.55 -16.78
C LEU A 400 -2.94 9.00 -15.47
N PRO A 401 -1.73 9.40 -15.08
CA PRO A 401 -1.14 8.95 -13.82
C PRO A 401 -1.89 9.58 -12.64
N LEU A 402 -2.06 8.82 -11.56
CA LEU A 402 -2.44 9.34 -10.26
C LEU A 402 -1.25 9.12 -9.31
N HIS A 403 -1.33 8.10 -8.45
CA HIS A 403 -0.28 7.78 -7.48
C HIS A 403 0.73 6.75 -8.01
N PHE A 404 1.15 6.89 -9.27
CA PHE A 404 2.01 5.91 -9.95
C PHE A 404 3.41 6.45 -10.24
N PRO A 405 4.41 6.07 -9.41
CA PRO A 405 5.75 6.61 -9.51
C PRO A 405 6.48 6.09 -10.74
N ALA A 406 7.31 6.95 -11.34
CA ALA A 406 8.20 6.55 -12.41
C ALA A 406 9.18 5.45 -11.98
N SER A 407 9.14 4.32 -12.68
CA SER A 407 10.02 3.18 -12.44
C SER A 407 10.40 2.51 -13.76
N SER A 408 11.66 2.06 -13.85
CA SER A 408 12.13 1.18 -14.93
C SER A 408 11.81 -0.29 -14.65
N ASP A 409 11.54 -0.63 -13.40
CA ASP A 409 11.33 -2.02 -12.99
C ASP A 409 9.94 -2.49 -13.43
N LEU A 410 9.89 -3.71 -13.93
CA LEU A 410 8.66 -4.37 -14.32
C LEU A 410 8.18 -5.28 -13.18
N PRO A 411 6.88 -5.27 -12.85
CA PRO A 411 6.30 -6.14 -11.84
C PRO A 411 6.43 -7.61 -12.25
N GLU A 412 6.23 -8.52 -11.30
CA GLU A 412 6.08 -9.97 -11.56
C GLU A 412 7.21 -10.55 -12.45
N ASN A 413 8.45 -10.07 -12.26
CA ASN A 413 9.63 -10.45 -13.05
C ASN A 413 9.46 -10.21 -14.56
N GLY A 414 8.75 -9.15 -14.94
CA GLY A 414 8.48 -8.81 -16.33
C GLY A 414 7.30 -9.55 -16.95
N GLN A 415 6.54 -10.34 -16.19
CA GLN A 415 5.33 -10.99 -16.70
C GLN A 415 4.29 -9.98 -17.18
N PHE A 416 3.55 -10.37 -18.22
CA PHE A 416 2.50 -9.51 -18.76
C PHE A 416 1.40 -9.25 -17.73
N THR A 417 1.21 -7.97 -17.41
CA THR A 417 0.30 -7.51 -16.37
C THR A 417 -0.61 -6.40 -16.89
N VAL A 418 -1.90 -6.48 -16.58
CA VAL A 418 -2.93 -5.48 -16.89
C VAL A 418 -3.49 -4.92 -15.57
N TYR A 419 -3.63 -3.61 -15.48
CA TYR A 419 -3.98 -2.90 -14.25
C TYR A 419 -5.44 -2.44 -14.16
N GLN A 420 -6.24 -2.77 -15.17
CA GLN A 420 -7.69 -2.55 -15.20
C GLN A 420 -8.42 -3.79 -15.70
N ASN A 421 -8.20 -4.91 -15.01
CA ASN A 421 -8.74 -6.22 -15.33
C ASN A 421 -8.41 -6.65 -16.78
N HIS A 422 -9.38 -6.57 -17.69
CA HIS A 422 -9.22 -6.91 -19.11
C HIS A 422 -9.15 -5.69 -20.03
N VAL A 423 -9.25 -4.48 -19.47
CA VAL A 423 -9.16 -3.21 -20.19
C VAL A 423 -7.67 -2.80 -20.28
N PRO A 424 -7.12 -2.59 -21.49
CA PRO A 424 -5.70 -2.30 -21.69
C PRO A 424 -5.34 -0.83 -21.40
N ALA A 425 -5.89 -0.24 -20.34
CA ALA A 425 -5.64 1.16 -20.00
C ALA A 425 -4.22 1.41 -19.46
N LEU A 426 -3.72 0.48 -18.65
CA LEU A 426 -2.34 0.48 -18.15
C LEU A 426 -1.84 -0.97 -18.07
N MET A 427 -0.66 -1.20 -18.63
CA MET A 427 -0.07 -2.52 -18.81
C MET A 427 1.45 -2.48 -18.66
N SER A 428 2.04 -3.62 -18.34
CA SER A 428 3.48 -3.81 -18.31
C SER A 428 3.87 -5.20 -18.77
N GLY A 429 5.10 -5.35 -19.27
CA GLY A 429 5.68 -6.66 -19.56
C GLY A 429 7.06 -6.55 -20.20
N SER A 430 7.83 -7.63 -20.17
CA SER A 430 9.08 -7.75 -20.91
C SER A 430 8.79 -7.83 -22.42
N GLN A 431 9.82 -7.62 -23.25
CA GLN A 431 9.70 -7.78 -24.70
C GLN A 431 9.09 -9.13 -25.09
N GLU A 432 9.53 -10.22 -24.46
CA GLU A 432 9.08 -11.58 -24.69
C GLU A 432 7.61 -11.74 -24.32
N GLU A 433 7.20 -11.16 -23.19
CA GLU A 433 5.84 -11.23 -22.68
C GLU A 433 4.86 -10.43 -23.54
N TRP A 434 5.26 -9.24 -24.03
CA TRP A 434 4.52 -8.49 -25.04
C TRP A 434 4.38 -9.27 -26.36
N ARG A 435 5.42 -9.98 -26.79
CA ARG A 435 5.37 -10.84 -27.99
C ARG A 435 4.44 -12.03 -27.78
N ARG A 436 4.54 -12.70 -26.62
CA ARG A 436 3.69 -13.83 -26.23
C ARG A 436 2.22 -13.40 -26.21
N ILE A 437 1.90 -12.32 -25.52
CA ILE A 437 0.51 -11.85 -25.38
C ILE A 437 -0.07 -11.41 -26.72
N SER A 438 0.72 -10.81 -27.62
CA SER A 438 0.26 -10.45 -28.98
C SER A 438 -0.27 -11.66 -29.75
N ASN A 439 0.44 -12.79 -29.66
CA ASN A 439 0.02 -14.03 -30.29
C ASN A 439 -1.24 -14.60 -29.59
N GLN A 440 -1.22 -14.68 -28.26
CA GLN A 440 -2.33 -15.23 -27.48
C GLN A 440 -3.63 -14.42 -27.62
N LEU A 441 -3.55 -13.09 -27.70
CA LEU A 441 -4.70 -12.22 -27.93
C LEU A 441 -5.33 -12.50 -29.27
N SER A 442 -4.53 -12.58 -30.34
CA SER A 442 -5.09 -12.89 -31.66
C SER A 442 -5.63 -14.32 -31.77
N ASP A 443 -5.06 -15.28 -31.05
CA ASP A 443 -5.63 -16.63 -30.93
C ASP A 443 -6.96 -16.62 -30.16
N SER A 444 -7.00 -15.92 -29.02
CA SER A 444 -8.22 -15.71 -28.23
C SER A 444 -9.33 -15.06 -29.07
N ALA A 445 -8.99 -14.04 -29.85
CA ALA A 445 -9.92 -13.37 -30.75
C ALA A 445 -10.49 -14.32 -31.82
N VAL A 446 -9.65 -15.16 -32.44
CA VAL A 446 -10.09 -16.16 -33.42
C VAL A 446 -11.01 -17.20 -32.78
N LEU A 447 -10.75 -17.60 -31.53
CA LEU A 447 -11.63 -18.51 -30.80
C LEU A 447 -12.99 -17.86 -30.48
N LEU A 448 -13.00 -16.61 -30.04
CA LEU A 448 -14.22 -15.84 -29.81
C LEU A 448 -15.06 -15.69 -31.09
N ALA A 449 -14.40 -15.47 -32.23
CA ALA A 449 -15.03 -15.39 -33.54
C ALA A 449 -15.73 -16.69 -33.99
N ARG A 450 -15.44 -17.83 -33.36
CA ARG A 450 -16.09 -19.12 -33.65
C ARG A 450 -17.33 -19.39 -32.80
N LYS A 451 -17.64 -18.54 -31.82
CA LYS A 451 -18.87 -18.68 -31.02
C LYS A 451 -20.10 -18.55 -31.92
N ILE A 452 -21.19 -19.23 -31.56
CA ILE A 452 -22.47 -19.18 -32.26
C ILE A 452 -23.52 -18.61 -31.28
N PRO A 453 -24.18 -17.48 -31.61
CA PRO A 453 -23.96 -16.66 -32.81
C PRO A 453 -22.58 -15.98 -32.81
N MET A 454 -22.06 -15.72 -34.01
CA MET A 454 -20.78 -15.01 -34.17
C MET A 454 -20.91 -13.59 -33.62
N PRO A 455 -19.97 -13.12 -32.78
CA PRO A 455 -19.99 -11.75 -32.29
C PRO A 455 -19.83 -10.75 -33.45
N LYS A 456 -20.52 -9.63 -33.39
CA LYS A 456 -20.39 -8.55 -34.40
C LYS A 456 -19.03 -7.84 -34.32
N LEU A 457 -18.41 -7.84 -33.15
CA LEU A 457 -17.15 -7.18 -32.83
C LEU A 457 -16.34 -8.04 -31.85
N VAL A 458 -15.04 -8.18 -32.11
CA VAL A 458 -14.05 -8.76 -31.20
C VAL A 458 -12.83 -7.83 -31.15
N SER A 459 -12.91 -6.85 -30.25
CA SER A 459 -11.77 -5.98 -29.92
C SER A 459 -10.70 -6.70 -29.11
N ASP A 460 -9.54 -6.08 -28.93
CA ASP A 460 -8.47 -6.60 -28.08
C ASP A 460 -8.89 -6.74 -26.61
N MET A 461 -9.78 -5.86 -26.11
CA MET A 461 -10.41 -6.01 -24.78
C MET A 461 -11.19 -7.31 -24.63
N HIS A 462 -11.97 -7.70 -25.65
CA HIS A 462 -12.71 -8.97 -25.62
C HIS A 462 -11.76 -10.16 -25.64
N ALA A 463 -10.72 -10.07 -26.47
CA ALA A 463 -9.68 -11.08 -26.53
C ALA A 463 -8.94 -11.21 -25.19
N MET A 464 -8.61 -10.09 -24.55
CA MET A 464 -7.96 -10.01 -23.24
C MET A 464 -8.85 -10.59 -22.14
N LEU A 465 -10.15 -10.29 -22.14
CA LEU A 465 -11.12 -10.90 -21.23
C LEU A 465 -11.08 -12.41 -21.36
N GLY A 466 -11.06 -12.93 -22.60
CA GLY A 466 -10.90 -14.36 -22.86
C GLY A 466 -9.58 -14.96 -22.38
N LEU A 467 -8.55 -14.16 -22.08
CA LEU A 467 -7.28 -14.60 -21.46
C LEU A 467 -7.33 -14.53 -19.93
N VAL A 468 -7.95 -13.48 -19.37
CA VAL A 468 -8.11 -13.27 -17.93
C VAL A 468 -9.13 -14.25 -17.33
N ASP A 469 -10.28 -14.44 -17.98
CA ASP A 469 -11.43 -15.23 -17.50
C ASP A 469 -11.26 -16.75 -17.67
N LYS A 470 -10.08 -17.29 -18.02
CA LYS A 470 -9.85 -18.71 -18.38
C LYS A 470 -10.05 -19.73 -17.24
N SER A 471 -11.24 -19.75 -16.68
CA SER A 471 -11.92 -20.79 -15.93
C SER A 471 -12.26 -22.04 -16.78
N GLY A 472 -12.03 -22.01 -18.11
CA GLY A 472 -12.48 -23.07 -19.03
C GLY A 472 -11.47 -23.64 -20.03
N SER A 473 -10.19 -23.25 -20.01
CA SER A 473 -9.16 -23.82 -20.92
C SER A 473 -8.13 -24.63 -20.13
N ARG A 474 -7.66 -25.75 -20.68
CA ARG A 474 -6.61 -26.64 -20.11
C ARG A 474 -5.32 -25.84 -19.82
N ASN A 475 -5.23 -25.23 -18.64
CA ASN A 475 -4.20 -24.25 -18.31
C ASN A 475 -2.81 -24.87 -18.22
N ARG A 476 -1.88 -24.35 -19.02
CA ARG A 476 -0.47 -24.33 -18.64
C ARG A 476 -0.24 -23.07 -17.82
N SER A 477 0.51 -23.17 -16.72
CA SER A 477 0.85 -22.02 -15.86
C SER A 477 1.50 -20.87 -16.63
N GLU A 478 2.11 -21.17 -17.78
CA GLU A 478 2.80 -20.25 -18.69
C GLU A 478 1.84 -19.31 -19.47
N ASP A 479 0.53 -19.60 -19.52
CA ASP A 479 -0.46 -18.79 -20.25
C ASP A 479 -1.15 -17.73 -19.38
N ARG A 480 -0.72 -17.60 -18.12
CA ARG A 480 -1.38 -16.71 -17.16
C ARG A 480 -1.14 -15.24 -17.51
N VAL A 481 -2.21 -14.47 -17.50
CA VAL A 481 -2.19 -13.00 -17.49
C VAL A 481 -2.38 -12.54 -16.06
N HIS A 482 -1.57 -11.59 -15.61
CA HIS A 482 -1.76 -10.96 -14.31
C HIS A 482 -2.71 -9.79 -14.50
N ALA A 483 -3.81 -9.77 -13.77
CA ALA A 483 -4.86 -8.76 -13.90
C ALA A 483 -5.21 -8.20 -12.53
N PHE A 484 -5.29 -6.88 -12.44
CA PHE A 484 -5.61 -6.14 -11.22
C PHE A 484 -6.61 -5.02 -11.53
N GLU A 485 -7.30 -4.51 -10.50
CA GLU A 485 -8.24 -3.39 -10.62
C GLU A 485 -7.70 -2.16 -9.88
N MET A 486 -6.69 -1.51 -10.47
CA MET A 486 -5.96 -0.38 -9.87
C MET A 486 -6.08 0.92 -10.64
N VAL A 487 -6.48 0.86 -11.91
CA VAL A 487 -6.84 2.04 -12.69
C VAL A 487 -8.28 2.40 -12.34
N ALA A 488 -8.52 3.65 -11.97
CA ALA A 488 -9.86 4.16 -11.75
C ALA A 488 -10.58 4.36 -13.08
N ASP A 489 -11.87 4.03 -13.14
CA ASP A 489 -12.73 4.54 -14.20
C ASP A 489 -13.07 6.01 -13.91
N ALA A 490 -12.91 6.88 -14.91
CA ALA A 490 -13.17 8.28 -14.71
C ALA A 490 -14.64 8.60 -14.38
N ALA A 491 -15.62 7.72 -14.64
CA ALA A 491 -17.02 7.96 -14.29
C ALA A 491 -17.21 8.28 -12.81
N ASP A 492 -16.37 7.70 -11.95
CA ASP A 492 -16.38 7.98 -10.51
C ASP A 492 -15.84 9.37 -10.17
N TYR A 493 -14.88 9.86 -10.96
CA TYR A 493 -14.23 11.15 -10.77
C TYR A 493 -14.87 12.30 -11.55
N LEU A 494 -15.51 12.03 -12.68
CA LEU A 494 -16.15 13.03 -13.51
C LEU A 494 -17.38 13.61 -12.82
N ARG A 495 -18.05 12.82 -11.97
CA ARG A 495 -19.07 13.31 -11.04
C ARG A 495 -18.48 14.33 -10.05
N SER A 496 -17.22 14.16 -9.65
CA SER A 496 -16.49 15.10 -8.78
C SER A 496 -16.20 16.44 -9.43
N LEU A 497 -16.17 16.52 -10.77
CA LEU A 497 -16.02 17.80 -11.46
C LEU A 497 -17.14 18.79 -11.09
N ARG A 498 -18.28 18.28 -10.61
CA ARG A 498 -19.42 19.07 -10.12
C ARG A 498 -19.40 19.33 -8.61
N LEU A 499 -18.54 18.64 -7.85
CA LEU A 499 -18.45 18.78 -6.39
C LEU A 499 -17.54 19.95 -5.99
N PRO A 500 -17.75 20.55 -4.80
CA PRO A 500 -16.80 21.46 -4.17
C PRO A 500 -15.41 20.83 -4.02
N GLU A 501 -14.34 21.65 -4.08
CA GLU A 501 -12.95 21.16 -4.06
C GLU A 501 -12.62 20.19 -2.90
N PRO A 502 -13.04 20.42 -1.63
CA PRO A 502 -12.71 19.51 -0.53
C PRO A 502 -13.27 18.09 -0.72
N GLU A 503 -14.51 17.98 -1.22
CA GLU A 503 -15.17 16.69 -1.47
C GLU A 503 -14.57 15.98 -2.68
N ALA A 504 -14.16 16.74 -3.71
CA ALA A 504 -13.47 16.17 -4.86
C ALA A 504 -12.11 15.58 -4.48
N CYS A 505 -11.38 16.20 -3.55
CA CYS A 505 -10.09 15.66 -3.08
C CYS A 505 -10.23 14.32 -2.35
N ASP A 506 -11.33 14.08 -1.63
CA ASP A 506 -11.56 12.79 -0.97
C ASP A 506 -11.63 11.62 -1.96
N LEU A 507 -12.06 11.84 -3.20
CA LEU A 507 -12.07 10.81 -4.24
C LEU A 507 -10.65 10.51 -4.77
N PHE A 508 -9.78 11.51 -4.82
CA PHE A 508 -8.37 11.35 -5.20
C PHE A 508 -7.52 10.75 -4.07
N ARG A 509 -8.00 10.75 -2.83
CA ARG A 509 -7.37 10.08 -1.68
C ARG A 509 -7.45 8.56 -1.78
N PHE A 510 -8.45 8.01 -2.47
CA PHE A 510 -8.46 6.57 -2.75
C PHE A 510 -7.31 6.23 -3.68
N PHE A 511 -6.38 5.40 -3.19
CA PHE A 511 -5.22 5.03 -3.98
C PHE A 511 -5.61 4.30 -5.26
N ARG A 512 -5.27 4.93 -6.38
CA ARG A 512 -5.34 4.42 -7.73
C ARG A 512 -4.03 4.78 -8.41
N VAL A 513 -3.50 3.86 -9.21
CA VAL A 513 -2.23 4.11 -9.91
C VAL A 513 -2.44 5.05 -11.09
N ALA A 514 -3.59 4.93 -11.76
CA ALA A 514 -3.95 5.77 -12.88
C ALA A 514 -5.47 5.96 -12.93
N ILE A 515 -5.92 6.84 -13.80
CA ILE A 515 -7.33 7.05 -14.13
C ILE A 515 -7.53 6.91 -15.63
N HIS A 516 -8.50 6.08 -16.02
CA HIS A 516 -8.89 5.85 -17.40
C HIS A 516 -10.11 6.69 -17.77
N ILE A 517 -9.91 7.71 -18.60
CA ILE A 517 -10.97 8.57 -19.11
C ILE A 517 -11.50 7.94 -20.40
N SER A 518 -12.12 6.77 -20.26
CA SER A 518 -12.64 5.95 -21.36
C SER A 518 -13.85 6.60 -22.05
N HIS A 519 -14.18 6.13 -23.27
CA HIS A 519 -15.44 6.53 -23.93
C HIS A 519 -16.67 6.27 -23.04
N SER A 520 -16.72 5.11 -22.38
CA SER A 520 -17.80 4.73 -21.46
C SER A 520 -17.88 5.68 -20.27
N SER A 521 -16.73 6.09 -19.73
CA SER A 521 -16.67 7.00 -18.58
C SER A 521 -17.24 8.38 -18.90
N MET A 522 -17.01 8.86 -20.13
CA MET A 522 -17.46 10.16 -20.59
C MET A 522 -18.94 10.14 -20.99
N ASP A 523 -19.37 9.10 -21.70
CA ASP A 523 -20.77 8.92 -22.07
C ASP A 523 -21.64 8.74 -20.82
N HIS A 524 -21.35 7.74 -19.97
CA HIS A 524 -22.17 7.48 -18.79
C HIS A 524 -21.95 8.46 -17.64
N GLY A 525 -20.71 8.88 -17.40
CA GLY A 525 -20.36 9.72 -16.25
C GLY A 525 -20.75 11.19 -16.43
N LEU A 526 -20.70 11.71 -17.65
CA LEU A 526 -21.05 13.10 -17.95
C LEU A 526 -22.31 13.26 -18.81
N ALA A 527 -22.88 12.16 -19.32
CA ALA A 527 -23.99 12.18 -20.29
C ALA A 527 -23.61 12.96 -21.56
N LEU A 528 -22.36 12.85 -22.00
CA LEU A 528 -21.91 13.51 -23.23
C LEU A 528 -22.44 12.78 -24.46
N PRO A 529 -22.97 13.47 -25.47
CA PRO A 529 -23.32 12.85 -26.74
C PRO A 529 -22.09 12.13 -27.34
N PRO A 530 -22.26 10.95 -27.98
CA PRO A 530 -21.13 10.20 -28.54
C PRO A 530 -20.25 11.00 -29.53
N ALA A 531 -20.84 11.95 -30.26
CA ALA A 531 -20.12 12.84 -31.16
C ALA A 531 -19.20 13.84 -30.45
N GLU A 532 -19.49 14.18 -29.19
CA GLU A 532 -18.72 15.15 -28.40
C GLU A 532 -17.61 14.51 -27.58
N VAL A 533 -17.72 13.22 -27.22
CA VAL A 533 -16.78 12.49 -26.35
C VAL A 533 -15.33 12.75 -26.75
N GLU A 534 -14.97 12.52 -28.02
CA GLU A 534 -13.59 12.67 -28.47
C GLU A 534 -13.11 14.13 -28.44
N THR A 535 -13.99 15.09 -28.73
CA THR A 535 -13.64 16.53 -28.73
C THR A 535 -13.51 17.11 -27.32
N GLN A 536 -14.26 16.58 -26.35
CA GLN A 536 -14.23 17.04 -24.96
C GLN A 536 -13.14 16.36 -24.12
N ARG A 537 -12.63 15.21 -24.55
CA ARG A 537 -11.68 14.40 -23.78
C ARG A 537 -10.42 15.17 -23.35
N PRO A 538 -9.72 15.93 -24.22
CA PRO A 538 -8.52 16.65 -23.82
C PRO A 538 -8.78 17.65 -22.69
N ARG A 539 -9.90 18.37 -22.75
CA ARG A 539 -10.31 19.33 -21.73
C ARG A 539 -10.55 18.61 -20.40
N ILE A 540 -11.32 17.53 -20.43
CA ILE A 540 -11.67 16.76 -19.23
C ILE A 540 -10.43 16.11 -18.59
N MET A 541 -9.50 15.60 -19.39
CA MET A 541 -8.20 15.10 -18.92
C MET A 541 -7.44 16.18 -18.15
N ASN A 542 -7.32 17.37 -18.71
CA ASN A 542 -6.62 18.47 -18.06
C ASN A 542 -7.33 18.97 -16.81
N GLU A 543 -8.65 19.17 -16.85
CA GLU A 543 -9.43 19.60 -15.68
C GLU A 543 -9.33 18.58 -14.53
N THR A 544 -9.40 17.29 -14.84
CA THR A 544 -9.26 16.21 -13.86
C THR A 544 -7.89 16.24 -13.19
N MET A 545 -6.81 16.37 -13.98
CA MET A 545 -5.45 16.37 -13.44
C MET A 545 -5.08 17.66 -12.70
N VAL A 546 -5.57 18.81 -13.15
CA VAL A 546 -5.39 20.08 -12.40
C VAL A 546 -6.00 19.95 -11.01
N ARG A 547 -7.18 19.34 -10.88
CA ARG A 547 -7.79 19.08 -9.57
C ARG A 547 -6.99 18.07 -8.75
N PHE A 548 -6.57 16.96 -9.36
CA PHE A 548 -5.73 15.97 -8.68
C PHE A 548 -4.48 16.61 -8.08
N TRP A 549 -3.71 17.37 -8.88
CA TRP A 549 -2.48 18.01 -8.41
C TRP A 549 -2.73 19.03 -7.31
N LYS A 550 -3.79 19.84 -7.41
CA LYS A 550 -4.20 20.74 -6.31
C LYS A 550 -4.46 19.97 -5.02
N CYS A 551 -5.11 18.81 -5.08
CA CYS A 551 -5.36 17.99 -3.89
C CYS A 551 -4.05 17.46 -3.29
N VAL A 552 -3.11 17.02 -4.12
CA VAL A 552 -1.77 16.57 -3.68
C VAL A 552 -0.98 17.72 -3.03
N GLU A 553 -1.06 18.93 -3.58
CA GLU A 553 -0.40 20.12 -3.04
C GLU A 553 -1.05 20.64 -1.74
N ALA A 554 -2.37 20.54 -1.62
CA ALA A 554 -3.09 20.91 -0.40
C ALA A 554 -2.73 19.98 0.76
N ASP A 555 -2.61 18.67 0.50
CA ASP A 555 -2.21 17.69 1.52
C ASP A 555 -0.74 17.88 1.96
N SER A 556 0.15 18.39 1.09
CA SER A 556 1.56 18.67 1.43
C SER A 556 1.78 20.01 2.14
N SER A 557 0.93 21.02 1.90
CA SER A 557 1.01 22.34 2.55
C SER A 557 0.28 22.41 3.89
N GLY A 558 -0.78 21.60 4.07
CA GLY A 558 -1.53 21.50 5.32
C GLY A 558 -0.74 20.94 6.50
N SER A 559 0.36 20.22 6.26
CA SER A 559 1.27 19.77 7.32
C SER A 559 2.14 20.89 7.88
N ASP A 560 2.46 21.92 7.10
CA ASP A 560 3.37 23.00 7.51
C ASP A 560 2.66 24.19 8.16
N LEU A 561 1.41 24.49 7.77
CA LEU A 561 0.67 25.63 8.32
C LEU A 561 0.15 25.39 9.75
N LYS A 562 0.01 24.14 10.20
CA LYS A 562 -0.28 23.81 11.60
C LYS A 562 0.95 23.81 12.52
N LEU A 563 2.15 24.07 11.99
CA LEU A 563 3.38 24.21 12.77
C LEU A 563 3.70 25.66 13.16
N LYS A 564 2.90 26.64 12.71
CA LYS A 564 3.13 28.08 12.98
C LYS A 564 1.98 28.80 13.70
N SER A 565 0.94 28.09 14.10
CA SER A 565 -0.12 28.56 15.02
C SER A 565 -0.12 27.70 16.26
#